data_AF-A0A399EIW4-F1
#
_entry.id   AF-A0A399EIW4-F1
#
_cell.length_a   1.000
_cell.length_b   1.000
_cell.length_c   1.000
_cell.angle_alpha   90.00
_cell.angle_beta   90.00
_cell.angle_gamma   90.00
#
_symmetry.space_group_name_H-M   'P 1'
#
loop_
_entity.id
_entity.type
_entity.pdbx_description
1 polymer ?
#
loop_
_entity_poly.entity_id
_entity_poly.type
_entity_poly.pdbx_seq_one_letter_code
_entity_poly.pdbx_strand_id
1 'polypeptide(L)'
;MADLVRAIDLPLTLDFLAVSSYGNAEKTSGEVELIKDLRLPIAGRQVLIVEDIVDTGITLNYLLRLLEARQPASLRVAALLSKPSRRQIEVPIHYLGFEIEDAFVYGYGLDRAQRDRNLPFITSQA
;
A
#
# COMPACT_ATOMS: atom_id res chain seq x y z
N MET A 1 3.43 -1.88 -9.03
CA MET A 1 4.84 -1.97 -8.54
C MET A 1 5.82 -2.07 -9.71
N ALA A 2 5.93 -3.21 -10.40
CA ALA A 2 7.00 -3.45 -11.38
C ALA A 2 7.16 -2.33 -12.43
N ASP A 3 6.05 -1.73 -12.84
CA ASP A 3 6.03 -0.62 -13.81
C ASP A 3 6.66 0.65 -13.24
N LEU A 4 6.39 0.96 -11.97
CA LEU A 4 6.99 2.10 -11.28
C LEU A 4 8.51 1.95 -11.16
N VAL A 5 9.00 0.76 -10.78
CA VAL A 5 10.44 0.50 -10.69
C VAL A 5 11.13 0.65 -12.04
N ARG A 6 10.52 0.18 -13.12
CA ARG A 6 11.09 0.31 -14.48
C ARG A 6 11.09 1.75 -14.98
N ALA A 7 10.22 2.60 -14.43
CA ALA A 7 10.11 4.02 -14.78
C ALA A 7 11.05 4.92 -13.95
N ILE A 8 11.64 4.41 -12.87
CA ILE A 8 12.61 5.17 -12.05
C ILE A 8 14.02 4.98 -12.63
N ASP A 9 14.68 6.07 -12.98
CA ASP A 9 16.03 6.12 -13.54
C ASP A 9 17.14 6.23 -12.47
N LEU A 10 16.76 6.18 -11.19
CA LEU A 10 17.65 6.23 -10.04
C LEU A 10 18.04 4.82 -9.54
N PRO A 11 19.23 4.64 -8.92
CA PRO A 11 19.56 3.41 -8.23
C PRO A 11 18.54 3.09 -7.14
N LEU A 12 17.96 1.89 -7.18
CA LEU A 12 16.91 1.47 -6.27
C LEU A 12 17.19 0.10 -5.66
N THR A 13 16.65 -0.10 -4.47
CA THR A 13 16.65 -1.39 -3.77
C THR A 13 15.19 -1.76 -3.51
N LEU A 14 14.82 -3.00 -3.82
CA LEU A 14 13.47 -3.51 -3.62
C LEU A 14 13.43 -4.53 -2.50
N ASP A 15 12.42 -4.39 -1.65
CA ASP A 15 12.04 -5.41 -0.69
C ASP A 15 10.52 -5.40 -0.52
N PHE A 16 10.00 -6.49 0.03
CA PHE A 16 8.55 -6.70 0.17
C PHE A 16 8.22 -7.04 1.61
N LEU A 17 7.26 -6.31 2.16
CA LEU A 17 6.65 -6.54 3.46
C LEU A 17 5.24 -7.10 3.22
N ALA A 18 4.82 -8.08 4.03
CA ALA A 18 3.46 -8.61 3.97
C ALA A 18 2.80 -8.50 5.35
N VAL A 19 1.57 -7.98 5.35
CA VAL A 19 0.72 -7.92 6.53
C VAL A 19 -0.61 -8.61 6.28
N SER A 20 -1.24 -9.09 7.33
CA SER A 20 -2.62 -9.56 7.32
C SER A 20 -3.45 -8.74 8.32
N SER A 21 -4.75 -8.59 8.07
CA SER A 21 -5.68 -8.08 9.08
C SER A 21 -6.11 -9.22 10.01
N TYR A 22 -6.16 -8.99 11.32
CA TYR A 22 -6.76 -9.95 12.25
C TYR A 22 -8.29 -9.98 12.07
N GLY A 23 -8.84 -11.18 11.85
CA GLY A 23 -10.28 -11.45 11.80
C GLY A 23 -10.79 -11.89 10.43
N ASN A 24 -11.54 -13.00 10.39
CA ASN A 24 -12.16 -13.60 9.19
C ASN A 24 -13.35 -12.78 8.62
N ALA A 25 -13.52 -11.51 8.98
CA ALA A 25 -14.71 -10.73 8.65
C ALA A 25 -14.35 -9.42 7.93
N GLU A 26 -15.25 -8.97 7.06
CA GLU A 26 -15.20 -7.78 6.20
C GLU A 26 -14.97 -6.43 6.94
N LYS A 27 -14.74 -6.45 8.26
CA LYS A 27 -14.36 -5.31 9.09
C LYS A 27 -13.07 -5.63 9.84
N THR A 28 -12.01 -4.88 9.52
CA THR A 28 -10.73 -4.93 10.24
C THR A 28 -10.92 -4.56 11.71
N SER A 29 -10.45 -5.39 12.65
CA SER A 29 -10.37 -5.06 14.08
C SER A 29 -9.42 -3.90 14.39
N GLY A 30 -8.67 -3.43 13.38
CA GLY A 30 -7.58 -2.47 13.54
C GLY A 30 -6.24 -3.12 13.90
N GLU A 31 -6.25 -4.42 14.23
CA GLU A 31 -5.04 -5.17 14.49
C GLU A 31 -4.48 -5.75 13.18
N VAL A 32 -3.20 -5.47 12.93
CA VAL A 32 -2.46 -5.88 11.74
C VAL A 32 -1.34 -6.84 12.18
N GLU A 33 -1.27 -8.02 11.58
CA GLU A 33 -0.19 -8.99 11.79
C GLU A 33 0.91 -8.81 10.74
N LEU A 34 2.17 -8.82 11.17
CA LEU A 34 3.30 -8.84 10.26
C LEU A 34 3.62 -10.28 9.85
N ILE A 35 3.26 -10.66 8.63
CA ILE A 35 3.51 -12.01 8.07
C ILE A 35 4.93 -12.13 7.55
N LYS A 36 5.45 -11.06 6.94
CA LYS A 36 6.80 -11.00 6.42
C LYS A 36 7.38 -9.61 6.62
N ASP A 37 8.51 -9.56 7.31
CA ASP A 37 9.26 -8.33 7.50
C ASP A 37 10.27 -8.05 6.37
N LEU A 38 10.76 -6.82 6.31
CA LEU A 38 11.90 -6.39 5.52
C LEU A 38 13.15 -7.19 5.92
N ARG A 39 13.91 -7.60 4.91
CA ARG A 39 15.22 -8.26 5.07
C ARG A 39 16.35 -7.26 5.13
N LEU A 40 16.18 -6.11 4.48
CA LEU A 40 17.20 -5.08 4.40
C LEU A 40 16.96 -3.98 5.46
N PRO A 41 18.01 -3.51 6.14
CA PRO A 41 17.87 -2.40 7.09
C PRO A 41 17.55 -1.11 6.34
N ILE A 42 16.65 -0.32 6.92
CA ILE A 42 16.19 0.95 6.34
C ILE A 42 16.68 2.20 7.09
N ALA A 43 17.39 2.01 8.21
CA ALA A 43 17.93 3.12 8.99
C ALA A 43 18.81 4.05 8.13
N GLY A 44 18.55 5.35 8.22
CA GLY A 44 19.26 6.37 7.42
C GLY A 44 19.00 6.33 5.90
N ARG A 45 18.04 5.52 5.42
CA ARG A 45 17.70 5.45 3.99
C ARG A 45 16.48 6.29 3.64
N GLN A 46 16.41 6.70 2.37
CA GLN A 46 15.19 7.26 1.79
C GLN A 46 14.27 6.11 1.38
N VAL A 47 13.09 6.02 2.00
CA VAL A 47 12.18 4.89 1.82
C VAL A 47 10.89 5.37 1.17
N LEU A 48 10.48 4.67 0.11
CA LEU A 48 9.19 4.86 -0.54
C LEU A 48 8.34 3.59 -0.34
N ILE A 49 7.26 3.72 0.44
CA ILE A 49 6.21 2.70 0.53
C ILE A 49 5.36 2.81 -0.75
N VAL A 50 5.09 1.68 -1.39
CA VAL A 50 4.27 1.61 -2.61
C VAL A 50 3.05 0.75 -2.35
N GLU A 51 1.88 1.37 -2.36
CA GLU A 51 0.57 0.73 -2.15
C GLU A 51 -0.24 0.73 -3.47
N ASP A 52 -1.06 -0.29 -3.65
CA ASP A 52 -2.04 -0.32 -4.75
C ASP A 52 -3.26 0.56 -4.44
N ILE A 53 -3.80 0.49 -3.22
CA ILE A 53 -4.94 1.29 -2.80
C ILE A 53 -4.84 1.71 -1.33
N VAL A 54 -5.11 2.99 -1.05
CA VAL A 54 -5.25 3.48 0.32
C VAL A 54 -6.71 3.80 0.61
N ASP A 55 -7.36 2.89 1.33
CA ASP A 55 -8.76 2.94 1.70
C ASP A 55 -8.98 3.64 3.06
N THR A 56 -9.20 2.89 4.15
CA THR A 56 -9.43 3.46 5.48
C THR A 56 -8.22 4.17 6.09
N GLY A 57 -7.01 3.86 5.61
CA GLY A 57 -5.74 4.37 6.14
C GLY A 57 -5.19 3.60 7.34
N ILE A 58 -5.92 2.62 7.89
CA ILE A 58 -5.52 1.87 9.09
C ILE A 58 -4.23 1.09 8.87
N THR A 59 -4.17 0.27 7.82
CA THR A 59 -2.97 -0.53 7.51
C THR A 59 -1.76 0.35 7.23
N LEU A 60 -1.93 1.40 6.41
CA LEU A 60 -0.84 2.31 6.08
C LEU A 60 -0.33 3.05 7.33
N ASN A 61 -1.23 3.52 8.22
CA ASN A 61 -0.83 4.15 9.47
C ASN A 61 -0.01 3.19 10.37
N TYR A 62 -0.41 1.92 10.45
CA TYR A 62 0.37 0.90 11.14
C TYR A 62 1.77 0.74 10.52
N LEU A 63 1.85 0.61 9.20
CA LEU A 63 3.13 0.47 8.48
C LEU A 63 4.03 1.70 8.65
N LEU A 64 3.47 2.91 8.58
CA LEU A 64 4.22 4.14 8.81
C LEU A 64 4.86 4.14 10.20
N ARG A 65 4.09 3.86 11.26
CA ARG A 65 4.61 3.80 12.63
C ARG A 65 5.67 2.71 12.81
N LEU A 66 5.44 1.52 12.24
CA LEU A 66 6.38 0.40 12.29
C LEU A 66 7.72 0.75 11.63
N LEU A 67 7.68 1.40 10.47
CA LEU A 67 8.87 1.73 9.69
C LEU A 67 9.58 3.00 10.18
N GLU A 68 8.85 3.99 10.69
CA GLU A 68 9.43 5.19 11.33
C GLU A 68 10.29 4.82 12.55
N ALA A 69 9.86 3.84 13.34
CA ALA A 69 10.63 3.33 14.48
C ALA A 69 12.01 2.77 14.07
N ARG A 70 12.21 2.44 12.80
CA ARG A 70 13.49 1.97 12.24
C ARG A 70 14.39 3.10 11.75
N GLN A 71 13.98 4.36 11.99
CA GLN A 71 14.77 5.57 11.75
C GLN A 71 15.27 5.74 10.30
N PRO A 72 14.40 5.63 9.28
CA PRO A 72 14.79 6.00 7.92
C PRO A 72 15.12 7.50 7.86
N ALA A 73 15.94 7.90 6.88
CA ALA A 73 16.21 9.33 6.63
C ALA A 73 14.97 10.05 6.09
N SER A 74 14.13 9.35 5.33
CA SER A 74 12.80 9.81 4.94
C SER A 74 11.88 8.63 4.72
N LEU A 75 10.59 8.82 4.99
CA LEU A 75 9.54 7.84 4.70
C LEU A 75 8.44 8.54 3.89
N ARG A 76 8.25 8.11 2.65
CA ARG A 76 7.20 8.62 1.76
C ARG A 76 6.30 7.50 1.27
N VAL A 77 5.14 7.87 0.75
CA VAL A 77 4.10 6.95 0.27
C VAL A 77 3.74 7.29 -1.16
N ALA A 78 3.80 6.30 -2.03
CA ALA A 78 3.17 6.31 -3.34
C ALA A 78 1.97 5.34 -3.33
N ALA A 79 0.80 5.81 -3.75
CA ALA A 79 -0.39 5.01 -3.87
C ALA A 79 -0.92 5.10 -5.29
N LEU A 80 -1.29 3.97 -5.89
CA LEU A 80 -1.94 3.99 -7.19
C LEU A 80 -3.36 4.56 -7.07
N LEU A 81 -4.14 4.09 -6.09
CA LEU A 81 -5.51 4.52 -5.83
C LEU A 81 -5.67 5.06 -4.40
N SER A 82 -6.60 6.01 -4.22
CA SER A 82 -7.02 6.49 -2.90
C SER A 82 -8.54 6.65 -2.84
N LYS A 83 -9.14 6.29 -1.71
CA LYS A 83 -10.57 6.50 -1.40
C LYS A 83 -10.75 7.44 -0.21
N PRO A 84 -10.65 8.77 -0.38
CA PRO A 84 -10.80 9.69 0.74
C PRO A 84 -12.13 9.57 1.49
N SER A 85 -13.22 9.23 0.78
CA SER A 85 -14.55 9.04 1.38
C SER A 85 -14.62 7.92 2.44
N ARG A 86 -13.65 6.98 2.44
CA ARG A 86 -13.57 5.87 3.41
C ARG A 86 -12.53 6.08 4.50
N ARG A 87 -11.82 7.20 4.50
CA ARG A 87 -10.74 7.52 5.44
C ARG A 87 -11.27 7.46 6.87
N GLN A 88 -10.61 6.65 7.71
CA GLN A 88 -10.82 6.64 9.16
C GLN A 88 -9.62 7.25 9.89
N ILE A 89 -8.42 7.08 9.31
CA ILE A 89 -7.18 7.68 9.80
C ILE A 89 -6.53 8.41 8.65
N GLU A 90 -6.33 9.71 8.84
CA GLU A 90 -5.56 10.53 7.89
C GLU A 90 -4.11 10.04 7.82
N VAL A 91 -3.64 9.84 6.59
CA VAL A 91 -2.31 9.33 6.29
C VAL A 91 -1.71 10.07 5.10
N PRO A 92 -0.41 10.39 5.10
CA PRO A 92 0.20 11.14 4.02
C PRO A 92 0.34 10.27 2.77
N ILE A 93 -0.14 10.79 1.63
CA ILE A 93 0.10 10.24 0.29
C ILE A 93 0.89 11.28 -0.50
N HIS A 94 2.15 10.98 -0.79
CA HIS A 94 3.07 11.94 -1.42
C HIS A 94 3.00 11.88 -2.94
N TYR A 95 2.69 10.70 -3.47
CA TYR A 95 2.51 10.47 -4.90
C TYR A 95 1.22 9.66 -5.08
N LEU A 96 0.20 10.28 -5.65
CA LEU A 96 -1.08 9.64 -5.93
C LEU A 96 -1.23 9.42 -7.43
N GLY A 97 -1.65 8.22 -7.82
CA GLY A 97 -2.11 7.96 -9.19
C GLY A 97 -3.49 8.57 -9.43
N PHE A 98 -4.50 8.02 -8.77
CA PHE A 98 -5.90 8.40 -8.97
C PHE A 98 -6.68 8.42 -7.66
N GLU A 99 -7.52 9.43 -7.50
CA GLU A 99 -8.61 9.41 -6.53
C GLU A 99 -9.82 8.69 -7.15
N ILE A 100 -10.46 7.82 -6.37
CA ILE A 100 -11.65 7.09 -6.80
C ILE A 100 -12.75 7.15 -5.74
N GLU A 101 -13.99 7.05 -6.20
CA GLU A 101 -15.15 6.85 -5.35
C GLU A 101 -15.09 5.50 -4.61
N ASP A 102 -16.02 5.28 -3.69
CA ASP A 102 -16.15 3.98 -3.03
C ASP A 102 -16.74 2.91 -3.95
N ALA A 103 -15.91 2.41 -4.87
CA ALA A 103 -16.23 1.31 -5.77
C ALA A 103 -15.36 0.09 -5.46
N PHE A 104 -15.92 -1.11 -5.59
CA PHE A 104 -15.13 -2.33 -5.57
C PHE A 104 -14.34 -2.45 -6.88
N VAL A 105 -13.02 -2.31 -6.82
CA VAL A 105 -12.10 -2.26 -7.97
C VAL A 105 -11.16 -3.46 -7.99
N TYR A 106 -10.82 -3.94 -9.18
CA TYR A 106 -9.91 -5.07 -9.41
C TYR A 106 -9.16 -4.89 -10.74
N GLY A 107 -8.11 -5.69 -10.95
CA GLY A 107 -7.20 -5.56 -12.08
C GLY A 107 -5.94 -4.76 -11.72
N TYR A 108 -4.92 -4.85 -12.57
CA TYR A 108 -3.63 -4.18 -12.38
C TYR A 108 -2.99 -4.45 -10.99
N GLY A 109 -3.07 -5.69 -10.53
CA GLY A 109 -2.58 -6.14 -9.22
C GLY A 109 -3.65 -6.27 -8.14
N LEU A 110 -4.74 -5.48 -8.21
CA LEU A 110 -5.88 -5.59 -7.30
C LEU A 110 -6.71 -6.84 -7.63
N ASP A 111 -7.27 -7.50 -6.62
CA ASP A 111 -8.04 -8.73 -6.80
C ASP A 111 -9.51 -8.64 -6.49
N ARG A 112 -10.22 -9.61 -7.07
CA ARG A 112 -11.52 -10.06 -6.62
C ARG A 112 -11.43 -11.52 -6.24
N ALA A 113 -11.47 -11.82 -4.94
CA ALA A 113 -11.35 -13.18 -4.42
C ALA A 113 -10.10 -13.92 -4.97
N GLN A 114 -8.93 -13.24 -4.92
CA GLN A 114 -7.64 -13.72 -5.44
C GLN A 114 -7.57 -13.91 -6.96
N ARG A 115 -8.56 -13.41 -7.72
CA ARG A 115 -8.60 -13.45 -9.19
C ARG A 115 -8.44 -12.06 -9.81
N ASP A 116 -8.30 -12.03 -11.12
CA ASP A 116 -8.34 -10.83 -11.97
C ASP A 116 -7.17 -9.84 -11.82
N ARG A 117 -6.18 -10.11 -10.94
CA ARG A 117 -4.97 -9.28 -10.76
C ARG A 117 -4.20 -9.00 -12.06
N ASN A 118 -4.25 -9.93 -13.01
CA ASN A 118 -3.51 -9.88 -14.26
C ASN A 118 -4.18 -9.05 -15.37
N LEU A 119 -5.35 -8.46 -15.13
CA LEU A 119 -5.94 -7.53 -16.09
C LEU A 119 -5.03 -6.31 -16.25
N PRO A 120 -4.78 -5.83 -17.49
CA PRO A 120 -3.87 -4.71 -17.74
C PRO A 120 -4.52 -3.35 -17.47
N PHE A 121 -5.75 -3.33 -16.97
CA PHE A 121 -6.53 -2.15 -16.62
C PHE A 121 -7.21 -2.35 -15.27
N ILE A 122 -7.59 -1.25 -14.64
CA ILE A 122 -8.43 -1.24 -13.44
C ILE A 122 -9.88 -1.13 -13.90
N THR A 123 -10.74 -1.99 -13.35
CA THR A 123 -12.19 -1.94 -13.58
C THR A 123 -12.91 -2.10 -12.25
N SER A 124 -14.19 -1.74 -12.23
CA SER A 124 -15.07 -1.96 -11.07
C SER A 124 -16.14 -2.99 -11.39
N GLN A 125 -16.75 -3.53 -10.33
CA GLN A 125 -18.03 -4.21 -10.46
C GLN A 125 -19.15 -3.17 -10.37
N ALA A 126 -20.13 -3.26 -11.28
CA ALA A 126 -21.36 -2.47 -11.24
C ALA A 126 -22.27 -2.92 -10.10
#